data_AF-A0A3B3CGU6-F1
#
_entry.id   AF-A0A3B3CGU6-F1
#
_cell.length_a   1.000
_cell.length_b   1.000
_cell.length_c   1.000
_cell.angle_alpha   90.00
_cell.angle_beta   90.00
_cell.angle_gamma   90.00
#
_symmetry.space_group_name_H-M   'P 1'
#
loop_
_entity.id
_entity.type
_entity.pdbx_description
1 polymer ?
#
loop_
_entity_poly.entity_id
_entity_poly.type
_entity_poly.pdbx_seq_one_letter_code
_entity_poly.pdbx_strand_id
1 'polypeptide(L)'
;MNITNMSVQLKRKMNFFIVILGIWLLPKAEALKCYQCMNSDPEGCTDQEVECPSENHQCASVFLKGGSPSEKIQMKGCVLPEECNEYSAIYGEEKRLRISKCCNSDLCNTEPVPEPSEPVPNGLQCFGCVGDDCDRTVNCEGIEDHCFTETVSPLIITQTMKGCASKSVCSAGERNSGEKSPGIKRSCCQGNFCNTAPTDALKCYQCSTSNPGGCTDKKEEVQCPDKNHQCASVYKKDKYPTFDLFNYQLKGCVPSELCGNFSTDYGDKKMFKMIQCCNSDLCNGQLISEPESVPNGKTCCLGKKCSRTLKCEGNMDQCFTTTTAVLSLEGIEKGCTTKDHCALKTEFKHKYFGSNVTCCQGNNCNQPKITPTVKSSAITATASTSIFAGLLIFLVLFS
;
A
#
# COMPACT_ATOMS: atom_id res chain seq x y z
N MET A 1 -61.54 -22.38 -32.25
CA MET A 1 -60.64 -21.69 -31.31
C MET A 1 -59.78 -22.75 -30.63
N ASN A 2 -58.48 -22.76 -30.90
CA ASN A 2 -57.61 -23.92 -30.62
C ASN A 2 -57.27 -24.02 -29.12
N ILE A 3 -57.72 -25.09 -28.46
CA ILE A 3 -57.56 -25.38 -27.02
C ILE A 3 -56.07 -25.42 -26.61
N THR A 4 -55.19 -25.76 -27.56
CA THR A 4 -53.73 -25.74 -27.44
C THR A 4 -53.12 -24.33 -27.31
N ASN A 5 -53.74 -23.31 -27.92
CA ASN A 5 -53.22 -21.93 -27.84
C ASN A 5 -53.68 -21.24 -26.54
N MET A 6 -54.88 -21.59 -26.05
CA MET A 6 -55.39 -21.15 -24.75
C MET A 6 -54.56 -21.71 -23.58
N SER A 7 -54.16 -22.99 -23.66
CA SER A 7 -53.36 -23.66 -22.62
C SER A 7 -51.92 -23.13 -22.54
N VAL A 8 -51.28 -22.78 -23.66
CA VAL A 8 -49.95 -22.15 -23.67
C VAL A 8 -49.98 -20.73 -23.09
N GLN A 9 -51.02 -19.93 -23.44
CA GLN A 9 -51.21 -18.59 -22.86
C GLN A 9 -51.54 -18.62 -21.36
N LEU A 10 -52.32 -19.61 -20.90
CA LEU A 10 -52.60 -19.80 -19.47
C LEU A 10 -51.34 -20.21 -18.70
N LYS A 11 -50.53 -21.13 -19.26
CA LYS A 11 -49.30 -21.62 -18.63
C LYS A 11 -48.23 -20.53 -18.53
N ARG A 12 -48.15 -19.65 -19.54
CA ARG A 12 -47.26 -18.47 -19.53
C ARG A 12 -47.70 -17.40 -18.52
N LYS A 13 -49.01 -17.15 -18.38
CA LYS A 13 -49.54 -16.25 -17.33
C LYS A 13 -49.33 -16.83 -15.93
N MET A 14 -49.54 -18.12 -15.74
CA MET A 14 -49.34 -18.81 -14.46
C MET A 14 -47.86 -18.80 -14.03
N ASN A 15 -46.92 -19.00 -14.96
CA ASN A 15 -45.48 -18.85 -14.66
C ASN A 15 -45.11 -17.41 -14.30
N PHE A 16 -45.70 -16.40 -14.94
CA PHE A 16 -45.44 -15.00 -14.63
C PHE A 16 -45.94 -14.61 -13.22
N PHE A 17 -47.11 -15.11 -12.83
CA PHE A 17 -47.64 -14.94 -11.48
C PHE A 17 -46.80 -15.66 -10.42
N ILE A 18 -46.27 -16.85 -10.70
CA ILE A 18 -45.36 -17.57 -9.78
C ILE A 18 -44.04 -16.80 -9.59
N VAL A 19 -43.51 -16.17 -10.63
CA VAL A 19 -42.30 -15.33 -10.52
C VAL A 19 -42.59 -14.06 -9.71
N ILE A 20 -43.72 -13.39 -9.92
CA ILE A 20 -44.11 -12.19 -9.16
C ILE A 20 -44.37 -12.54 -7.69
N LEU A 21 -45.09 -13.64 -7.41
CA LEU A 21 -45.28 -14.15 -6.04
C LEU A 21 -43.95 -14.57 -5.41
N GLY A 22 -43.04 -15.19 -6.17
CA GLY A 22 -41.69 -15.54 -5.73
C GLY A 22 -40.86 -14.31 -5.34
N ILE A 23 -40.95 -13.21 -6.09
CA ILE A 23 -40.27 -11.93 -5.79
C ILE A 23 -40.90 -11.24 -4.57
N TRP A 24 -42.22 -11.35 -4.38
CA TRP A 24 -42.93 -10.83 -3.19
C TRP A 24 -42.71 -11.68 -1.92
N LEU A 25 -42.29 -12.94 -2.08
CA LEU A 25 -41.98 -13.87 -0.99
C LEU A 25 -40.47 -13.92 -0.67
N LEU A 26 -39.63 -13.17 -1.39
CA LEU A 26 -38.26 -12.97 -0.95
C LEU A 26 -38.32 -12.19 0.37
N PRO A 27 -37.84 -12.76 1.50
CA PRO A 27 -37.76 -11.99 2.74
C PRO A 27 -36.96 -10.73 2.43
N LYS A 28 -37.54 -9.58 2.76
CA LYS A 28 -36.79 -8.33 2.78
C LYS A 28 -35.66 -8.55 3.79
N ALA A 29 -34.45 -8.78 3.30
CA ALA A 29 -33.27 -8.76 4.14
C ALA A 29 -33.16 -7.32 4.64
N GLU A 30 -33.58 -7.10 5.89
CA GLU A 30 -33.37 -5.80 6.53
C GLU A 30 -31.89 -5.72 6.85
N ALA A 31 -31.23 -4.71 6.29
CA ALA A 31 -29.83 -4.47 6.55
C ALA A 31 -29.64 -4.20 8.04
N LEU A 32 -28.72 -4.94 8.67
CA LEU A 32 -28.39 -4.80 10.09
C LEU A 32 -28.12 -3.34 10.45
N LYS A 33 -28.77 -2.86 11.51
CA LYS A 33 -28.55 -1.50 12.05
C LYS A 33 -27.65 -1.55 13.25
N CYS A 34 -26.71 -0.61 13.37
CA CYS A 34 -25.82 -0.50 14.50
C CYS A 34 -25.72 0.94 15.00
N TYR A 35 -25.30 1.11 16.25
CA TYR A 35 -24.86 2.42 16.71
C TYR A 35 -23.46 2.73 16.19
N GLN A 36 -23.22 3.99 15.85
CA GLN A 36 -21.95 4.51 15.37
C GLN A 36 -21.59 5.78 16.12
N CYS A 37 -20.35 5.81 16.63
CA CYS A 37 -19.77 6.98 17.28
C CYS A 37 -18.26 6.78 17.42
N MET A 38 -17.54 7.88 17.65
CA MET A 38 -16.13 7.88 18.01
C MET A 38 -15.91 9.03 18.99
N ASN A 39 -15.46 8.72 20.21
CA ASN A 39 -15.22 9.74 21.23
C ASN A 39 -14.04 9.34 22.12
N SER A 40 -13.33 10.33 22.65
CA SER A 40 -12.26 10.13 23.64
C SER A 40 -12.81 9.93 25.05
N ASP A 41 -14.04 10.36 25.33
CA ASP A 41 -14.71 10.17 26.63
C ASP A 41 -15.56 8.88 26.65
N PRO A 42 -15.41 7.99 27.67
CA PRO A 42 -16.16 6.73 27.76
C PRO A 42 -17.68 6.88 27.85
N GLU A 43 -18.16 7.96 28.44
CA GLU A 43 -19.58 8.30 28.59
C GLU A 43 -20.12 9.14 27.43
N GLY A 44 -19.24 9.63 26.54
CA GLY A 44 -19.56 10.65 25.53
C GLY A 44 -19.94 10.10 24.15
N CYS A 45 -20.02 8.79 23.96
CA CYS A 45 -20.37 8.19 22.67
C CYS A 45 -21.89 8.31 22.44
N THR A 46 -22.36 9.47 22.00
CA THR A 46 -23.77 9.70 21.65
C THR A 46 -24.14 8.87 20.42
N ASP A 47 -25.07 7.94 20.61
CA ASP A 47 -25.38 6.88 19.66
C ASP A 47 -26.12 7.40 18.42
N GLN A 48 -25.44 7.42 17.26
CA GLN A 48 -26.07 7.60 15.96
C GLN A 48 -26.38 6.24 15.33
N GLU A 49 -27.58 6.03 14.79
CA GLU A 49 -27.93 4.80 14.10
C GLU A 49 -27.43 4.82 12.64
N VAL A 50 -26.85 3.70 12.18
CA VAL A 50 -26.41 3.51 10.80
C VAL A 50 -26.82 2.12 10.29
N GLU A 51 -27.18 2.03 9.01
CA GLU A 51 -27.38 0.76 8.31
C GLU A 51 -26.03 0.22 7.81
N CYS A 52 -25.74 -1.05 8.09
CA CYS A 52 -24.46 -1.63 7.70
C CYS A 52 -24.37 -1.86 6.17
N PRO A 53 -23.17 -1.74 5.57
CA PRO A 53 -23.02 -1.78 4.11
C PRO A 53 -23.32 -3.13 3.46
N SER A 54 -23.32 -4.23 4.23
CA SER A 54 -23.50 -5.59 3.74
C SER A 54 -23.95 -6.52 4.86
N GLU A 55 -24.72 -7.55 4.49
CA GLU A 55 -25.20 -8.65 5.36
C GLU A 55 -24.12 -9.35 6.19
N ASN A 56 -22.85 -9.29 5.78
CA ASN A 56 -21.76 -9.94 6.50
C ASN A 56 -21.23 -9.10 7.67
N HIS A 57 -21.69 -7.86 7.83
CA HIS A 57 -21.24 -7.00 8.93
C HIS A 57 -21.94 -7.36 10.24
N GLN A 58 -21.28 -7.00 11.33
CA GLN A 58 -21.77 -7.14 12.70
C GLN A 58 -21.64 -5.79 13.39
N CYS A 59 -22.43 -5.54 14.43
CA CYS A 59 -22.26 -4.36 15.25
C CYS A 59 -21.09 -4.59 16.21
N ALA A 60 -20.26 -3.56 16.42
CA ALA A 60 -19.18 -3.60 17.39
C ALA A 60 -19.21 -2.39 18.32
N SER A 61 -18.84 -2.62 19.57
CA SER A 61 -18.25 -1.61 20.46
C SER A 61 -16.76 -1.90 20.58
N VAL A 62 -15.94 -0.86 20.51
CA VAL A 62 -14.48 -0.96 20.43
C VAL A 62 -13.83 0.03 21.37
N PHE A 63 -12.93 -0.47 22.22
CA PHE A 63 -12.02 0.35 23.00
C PHE A 63 -10.64 0.34 22.35
N LEU A 64 -10.05 1.52 22.19
CA LEU A 64 -8.68 1.72 21.71
C LEU A 64 -7.88 2.46 22.79
N LYS A 65 -6.66 1.98 23.03
CA LYS A 65 -5.66 2.65 23.85
C LYS A 65 -4.31 2.60 23.15
N GLY A 66 -3.67 3.74 22.93
CA GLY A 66 -2.32 3.78 22.35
C GLY A 66 -1.77 5.18 22.15
N GLY A 67 -0.50 5.26 21.75
CA GLY A 67 0.23 6.51 21.57
C GLY A 67 1.03 6.96 22.80
N SER A 68 1.77 8.05 22.65
CA SER A 68 2.48 8.75 23.73
C SER A 68 2.21 10.25 23.63
N PRO A 69 1.43 10.87 24.55
CA PRO A 69 0.72 10.23 25.67
C PRO A 69 -0.35 9.24 25.21
N SER A 70 -0.70 8.27 26.05
CA SER A 70 -1.68 7.25 25.70
C SER A 70 -3.09 7.85 25.59
N GLU A 71 -3.62 7.94 24.38
CA GLU A 71 -5.00 8.34 24.14
C GLU A 71 -5.93 7.15 24.30
N LYS A 72 -7.13 7.41 24.82
CA LYS A 72 -8.20 6.42 24.99
C LYS A 72 -9.35 6.84 24.08
N ILE A 73 -9.87 5.90 23.30
CA ILE A 73 -10.95 6.17 22.35
C ILE A 73 -11.97 5.03 22.46
N GLN A 74 -13.24 5.39 22.58
CA GLN A 74 -14.37 4.48 22.37
C GLN A 74 -14.91 4.67 20.96
N MET A 75 -15.26 3.57 20.31
CA MET A 75 -15.90 3.57 19.02
C MET A 75 -17.04 2.58 18.98
N LYS A 76 -18.06 2.90 18.18
CA LYS A 76 -19.13 1.98 17.81
C LYS A 76 -19.27 2.00 16.29
N GLY A 77 -19.69 0.88 15.70
CA GLY A 77 -20.02 0.84 14.27
C GLY A 77 -20.17 -0.56 13.72
N CYS A 78 -20.40 -0.61 12.40
CA CYS A 78 -20.40 -1.85 11.63
C CYS A 78 -18.96 -2.32 11.34
N VAL A 79 -18.67 -3.58 11.58
CA VAL A 79 -17.37 -4.21 11.30
C VAL A 79 -17.55 -5.55 10.61
N LEU A 80 -16.52 -6.01 9.91
CA LEU A 80 -16.49 -7.38 9.42
C LEU A 80 -16.13 -8.36 10.56
N PRO A 81 -16.51 -9.65 10.48
CA PRO A 81 -16.23 -10.63 11.53
C PRO A 81 -14.74 -10.77 11.84
N GLU A 82 -13.87 -10.66 10.83
CA GLU A 82 -12.41 -10.66 10.98
C GLU A 82 -11.85 -9.45 11.73
N GLU A 83 -12.58 -8.35 11.80
CA GLU A 83 -12.22 -7.15 12.56
C GLU A 83 -12.76 -7.18 13.99
N CYS A 84 -13.57 -8.18 14.32
CA CYS A 84 -14.09 -8.41 15.67
C CYS A 84 -13.12 -9.25 16.52
N ASN A 85 -11.95 -8.69 16.81
CA ASN A 85 -10.94 -9.36 17.62
C ASN A 85 -10.28 -8.40 18.61
N GLU A 86 -9.64 -8.97 19.62
CA GLU A 86 -8.74 -8.24 20.50
C GLU A 86 -7.35 -8.20 19.86
N TYR A 87 -6.74 -7.02 19.86
CA TYR A 87 -5.39 -6.78 19.36
C TYR A 87 -4.60 -6.08 20.46
N SER A 88 -3.50 -6.69 20.87
CA SER A 88 -2.50 -6.03 21.71
C SER A 88 -1.13 -6.12 21.06
N ALA A 89 -0.38 -5.03 21.10
CA ALA A 89 1.01 -4.98 20.69
C ALA A 89 1.79 -4.03 21.61
N ILE A 90 2.91 -4.52 22.15
CA ILE A 90 3.89 -3.70 22.89
C ILE A 90 5.14 -3.63 22.04
N TYR A 91 5.66 -2.43 21.79
CA TYR A 91 6.92 -2.25 21.09
C TYR A 91 7.61 -0.98 21.59
N GLY A 92 8.88 -1.14 21.95
CA GLY A 92 9.60 -0.11 22.68
C GLY A 92 8.91 0.31 23.98
N GLU A 93 8.56 1.59 24.11
CA GLU A 93 7.81 2.14 25.25
C GLU A 93 6.32 2.36 24.92
N GLU A 94 5.89 1.99 23.71
CA GLU A 94 4.52 2.13 23.27
C GLU A 94 3.75 0.82 23.44
N LYS A 95 2.49 0.95 23.85
CA LYS A 95 1.51 -0.13 23.82
C LYS A 95 0.30 0.30 23.01
N ARG A 96 -0.12 -0.54 22.07
CA ARG A 96 -1.38 -0.40 21.35
C ARG A 96 -2.30 -1.53 21.73
N LEU A 97 -3.51 -1.17 22.11
CA LEU A 97 -4.54 -2.10 22.55
C LEU A 97 -5.85 -1.75 21.86
N ARG A 98 -6.51 -2.76 21.31
CA ARG A 98 -7.85 -2.71 20.74
C ARG A 98 -8.64 -3.87 21.27
N ILE A 99 -9.77 -3.59 21.91
CA ILE A 99 -10.69 -4.62 22.40
C ILE A 99 -12.02 -4.38 21.70
N SER A 100 -12.59 -5.42 21.12
CA SER A 100 -13.86 -5.34 20.39
C SER A 100 -14.84 -6.36 20.93
N LYS A 101 -16.07 -5.90 21.19
CA LYS A 101 -17.22 -6.76 21.49
C LYS A 101 -18.23 -6.61 20.38
N CYS A 102 -18.65 -7.71 19.77
CA CYS A 102 -19.56 -7.68 18.63
C CYS A 102 -20.80 -8.53 18.84
N CYS A 103 -21.84 -8.20 18.07
CA CYS A 103 -23.15 -8.81 18.14
C CYS A 103 -23.90 -8.62 16.81
N ASN A 104 -24.92 -9.45 16.58
CA ASN A 104 -25.54 -9.65 15.26
C ASN A 104 -27.03 -9.28 15.20
N SER A 105 -27.52 -8.50 16.17
CA SER A 105 -28.91 -8.01 16.17
C SER A 105 -28.92 -6.49 16.06
N ASP A 106 -30.03 -5.94 15.59
CA ASP A 106 -30.14 -4.48 15.45
C ASP A 106 -29.81 -3.76 16.75
N LEU A 107 -28.97 -2.73 16.63
CA LEU A 107 -28.61 -1.78 17.68
C LEU A 107 -28.06 -2.45 18.95
N CYS A 108 -27.44 -3.63 18.82
CA CYS A 108 -27.02 -4.44 19.96
C CYS A 108 -25.74 -3.96 20.65
N ASN A 109 -24.98 -3.07 20.02
CA ASN A 109 -23.71 -2.57 20.52
C ASN A 109 -23.90 -1.41 21.51
N THR A 110 -24.75 -1.60 22.53
CA THR A 110 -25.12 -0.56 23.51
C THR A 110 -24.02 -0.32 24.55
N GLU A 111 -23.43 -1.38 25.09
CA GLU A 111 -22.48 -1.28 26.20
C GLU A 111 -21.08 -0.82 25.71
N PRO A 112 -20.44 0.15 26.39
CA PRO A 112 -19.05 0.48 26.10
C PRO A 112 -18.12 -0.68 26.47
N VAL A 113 -16.97 -0.75 25.82
CA VAL A 113 -15.94 -1.74 26.17
C VAL A 113 -15.12 -1.19 27.34
N PRO A 114 -15.11 -1.84 28.51
CA PRO A 114 -14.37 -1.32 29.66
C PRO A 114 -12.87 -1.34 29.40
N GLU A 115 -12.16 -0.38 30.00
CA GLU A 115 -10.70 -0.43 30.04
C GLU A 115 -10.27 -1.69 30.80
N PRO A 116 -9.35 -2.50 30.23
CA PRO A 116 -8.85 -3.68 30.91
C PRO A 116 -8.08 -3.28 32.17
N SER A 117 -8.08 -4.19 33.15
CA SER A 117 -7.34 -4.05 34.39
C SER A 117 -5.83 -3.93 34.15
N GLU A 118 -5.09 -3.58 35.20
CA GLU A 118 -3.64 -3.41 35.18
C GLU A 118 -2.95 -4.56 34.43
N PRO A 119 -1.92 -4.25 33.62
CA PRO A 119 -1.27 -5.24 32.79
C PRO A 119 -0.67 -6.37 33.64
N VAL A 120 -1.03 -7.60 33.30
CA VAL A 120 -0.48 -8.79 33.94
C VAL A 120 0.56 -9.41 33.01
N PRO A 121 1.84 -9.48 33.39
CA PRO A 121 2.85 -10.19 32.63
C PRO A 121 2.44 -11.64 32.42
N ASN A 122 2.53 -12.12 31.18
CA ASN A 122 2.10 -13.48 30.82
C ASN A 122 3.27 -14.49 30.75
N GLY A 123 4.48 -14.05 31.07
CA GLY A 123 5.70 -14.87 31.13
C GLY A 123 6.45 -15.03 29.80
N LEU A 124 5.90 -14.54 28.69
CA LEU A 124 6.63 -14.45 27.41
C LEU A 124 7.52 -13.20 27.43
N GLN A 125 8.75 -13.34 26.95
CA GLN A 125 9.70 -12.24 26.79
C GLN A 125 10.14 -12.14 25.33
N CYS A 126 10.20 -10.93 24.81
CA CYS A 126 10.59 -10.66 23.42
C CYS A 126 11.67 -9.56 23.37
N PHE A 127 12.41 -9.49 22.27
CA PHE A 127 13.16 -8.28 21.95
C PHE A 127 12.19 -7.17 21.50
N GLY A 128 12.46 -5.92 21.88
CA GLY A 128 11.62 -4.78 21.55
C GLY A 128 12.39 -3.61 20.92
N CYS A 129 11.76 -2.84 20.03
CA CYS A 129 12.30 -1.55 19.59
C CYS A 129 11.33 -0.73 18.77
N VAL A 130 11.67 0.56 18.62
CA VAL A 130 11.28 1.43 17.51
C VAL A 130 12.56 2.05 16.96
N GLY A 131 12.94 1.68 15.74
CA GLY A 131 14.17 2.17 15.12
C GLY A 131 15.40 1.44 15.65
N ASP A 132 16.25 2.18 16.35
CA ASP A 132 17.55 1.71 16.84
C ASP A 132 17.43 0.92 18.16
N ASP A 133 18.49 0.17 18.50
CA ASP A 133 18.61 -0.63 19.72
C ASP A 133 17.48 -1.68 19.91
N CYS A 134 17.52 -2.71 19.05
CA CYS A 134 16.53 -3.79 18.98
C CYS A 134 16.84 -5.01 19.85
N ASP A 135 17.63 -4.81 20.91
CA ASP A 135 18.07 -5.87 21.83
C ASP A 135 17.48 -5.71 23.25
N ARG A 136 16.68 -4.66 23.49
CA ARG A 136 15.98 -4.48 24.78
C ARG A 136 14.93 -5.55 25.00
N THR A 137 14.80 -5.97 26.26
CA THR A 137 13.81 -6.97 26.67
C THR A 137 12.46 -6.30 26.93
N VAL A 138 11.40 -6.84 26.33
CA VAL A 138 10.00 -6.49 26.59
C VAL A 138 9.32 -7.69 27.21
N ASN A 139 8.66 -7.48 28.36
CA ASN A 139 7.82 -8.49 28.99
C ASN A 139 6.41 -8.39 28.40
N CYS A 140 5.90 -9.47 27.84
CA CYS A 140 4.58 -9.49 27.22
C CYS A 140 3.48 -9.59 28.27
N GLU A 141 2.31 -9.06 27.93
CA GLU A 141 1.21 -8.88 28.86
C GLU A 141 -0.09 -9.45 28.31
N GLY A 142 -0.92 -10.02 29.20
CA GLY A 142 -2.25 -10.52 28.84
C GLY A 142 -2.23 -11.47 27.63
N ILE A 143 -2.92 -11.07 26.55
CA ILE A 143 -3.15 -11.87 25.34
C ILE A 143 -1.97 -11.90 24.34
N GLU A 144 -0.85 -11.26 24.66
CA GLU A 144 0.32 -11.16 23.78
C GLU A 144 1.12 -12.46 23.78
N ASP A 145 0.76 -13.39 22.90
CA ASP A 145 1.29 -14.75 22.83
C ASP A 145 2.35 -14.98 21.75
N HIS A 146 2.77 -13.91 21.06
CA HIS A 146 3.79 -13.93 20.01
C HIS A 146 4.80 -12.79 20.21
N CYS A 147 6.04 -13.00 19.77
CA CYS A 147 6.93 -11.91 19.44
C CYS A 147 6.74 -11.51 17.98
N PHE A 148 6.96 -10.24 17.66
CA PHE A 148 6.96 -9.76 16.28
C PHE A 148 8.22 -8.98 15.92
N THR A 149 8.51 -8.96 14.62
CA THR A 149 9.43 -8.01 13.99
C THR A 149 8.71 -7.39 12.82
N GLU A 150 8.69 -6.07 12.74
CA GLU A 150 8.11 -5.30 11.66
C GLU A 150 9.16 -4.37 11.08
N THR A 151 9.31 -4.38 9.76
CA THR A 151 10.21 -3.50 9.05
C THR A 151 9.43 -2.54 8.18
N VAL A 152 9.71 -1.25 8.30
CA VAL A 152 9.09 -0.19 7.49
C VAL A 152 10.18 0.61 6.80
N SER A 153 10.03 0.93 5.52
CA SER A 153 11.00 1.73 4.77
C SER A 153 10.44 3.11 4.40
N PRO A 154 10.16 4.02 5.36
CA PRO A 154 9.43 5.28 5.11
C PRO A 154 10.18 6.24 4.17
N LEU A 155 11.52 6.15 4.11
CA LEU A 155 12.39 6.99 3.28
C LEU A 155 13.52 6.18 2.63
N ILE A 156 13.25 4.93 2.23
CA ILE A 156 14.20 3.94 1.64
C ILE A 156 14.94 3.12 2.69
N ILE A 157 15.50 3.75 3.73
CA ILE A 157 16.15 3.02 4.83
C ILE A 157 15.09 2.25 5.62
N THR A 158 15.38 0.99 5.90
CA THR A 158 14.53 0.13 6.71
C THR A 158 14.68 0.48 8.19
N GLN A 159 13.58 0.85 8.83
CA GLN A 159 13.44 0.91 10.28
C GLN A 159 12.81 -0.39 10.78
N THR A 160 13.29 -0.85 11.93
CA THR A 160 12.79 -2.06 12.57
C THR A 160 11.98 -1.70 13.80
N MET A 161 10.85 -2.38 13.98
CA MET A 161 10.08 -2.39 15.21
C MET A 161 9.99 -3.83 15.68
N LYS A 162 10.17 -4.03 16.99
CA LYS A 162 10.05 -5.35 17.60
C LYS A 162 9.24 -5.24 18.88
N GLY A 163 8.65 -6.36 19.28
CA GLY A 163 8.09 -6.49 20.62
C GLY A 163 7.10 -7.64 20.72
N CYS A 164 6.12 -7.49 21.59
CA CYS A 164 5.08 -8.47 21.87
C CYS A 164 3.84 -8.19 21.04
N ALA A 165 3.17 -9.24 20.59
CA ALA A 165 1.96 -9.16 19.79
C ALA A 165 0.99 -10.28 20.17
N SER A 166 -0.30 -9.96 20.16
CA SER A 166 -1.37 -10.96 20.13
C SER A 166 -1.41 -11.68 18.78
N LYS A 167 -1.93 -12.92 18.77
CA LYS A 167 -2.20 -13.69 17.55
C LYS A 167 -2.98 -12.92 16.48
N SER A 168 -3.92 -12.05 16.87
CA SER A 168 -4.72 -11.23 15.95
C SER A 168 -3.85 -10.22 15.19
N VAL A 169 -2.85 -9.61 15.85
CA VAL A 169 -1.88 -8.69 15.22
C VAL A 169 -1.04 -9.42 14.18
N CYS A 170 -0.63 -10.66 14.47
CA CYS A 170 0.13 -11.49 13.55
C CYS A 170 -0.71 -11.95 12.36
N SER A 171 -1.95 -12.38 12.61
CA SER A 171 -2.89 -12.86 11.58
C SER A 171 -3.37 -11.73 10.65
N ALA A 172 -3.57 -10.53 11.20
CA ALA A 172 -3.92 -9.34 10.42
C ALA A 172 -2.70 -8.80 9.65
N GLY A 173 -1.49 -8.99 10.16
CA GLY A 173 -0.24 -8.64 9.48
C GLY A 173 -0.05 -9.45 8.19
N GLU A 174 -0.32 -10.75 8.23
CA GLU A 174 -0.22 -11.64 7.04
C GLU A 174 -1.26 -11.33 5.95
N ARG A 175 -2.41 -10.75 6.32
CA ARG A 175 -3.47 -10.36 5.36
C ARG A 175 -3.36 -8.90 4.89
N ASN A 176 -2.78 -8.01 5.69
CA ASN A 176 -2.65 -6.57 5.38
C ASN A 176 -1.26 -6.16 4.87
N SER A 177 -0.23 -7.02 4.95
CA SER A 177 1.08 -6.78 4.34
C SER A 177 1.05 -6.81 2.81
N GLY A 178 -0.11 -7.16 2.22
CA GLY A 178 -0.33 -7.21 0.77
C GLY A 178 -0.89 -5.91 0.16
N GLU A 179 -1.76 -5.14 0.82
CA GLU A 179 -2.63 -4.23 0.04
C GLU A 179 -2.97 -2.83 0.59
N LYS A 180 -2.57 -2.39 1.80
CA LYS A 180 -2.94 -1.01 2.25
C LYS A 180 -1.83 -0.13 2.80
N SER A 181 -0.59 -0.59 2.92
CA SER A 181 0.55 0.28 3.23
C SER A 181 1.84 -0.23 2.56
N PRO A 182 2.25 0.39 1.44
CA PRO A 182 3.45 -0.02 0.72
C PRO A 182 4.69 0.17 1.60
N GLY A 183 5.33 -0.92 2.04
CA GLY A 183 6.63 -0.83 2.75
C GLY A 183 6.77 -1.68 4.00
N ILE A 184 5.67 -2.25 4.50
CA ILE A 184 5.63 -2.94 5.79
C ILE A 184 5.80 -4.45 5.58
N LYS A 185 6.83 -5.06 6.18
CA LYS A 185 6.92 -6.52 6.34
C LYS A 185 6.84 -6.83 7.83
N ARG A 186 5.98 -7.77 8.22
CA ARG A 186 5.86 -8.24 9.60
C ARG A 186 6.10 -9.75 9.65
N SER A 187 6.88 -10.20 10.60
CA SER A 187 7.02 -11.60 10.98
C SER A 187 6.62 -11.78 12.44
N CYS A 188 6.07 -12.94 12.76
CA CYS A 188 5.76 -13.32 14.13
C CYS A 188 6.31 -14.71 14.43
N CYS A 189 6.61 -14.95 15.71
CA CYS A 189 7.08 -16.23 16.20
C CYS A 189 6.60 -16.44 17.64
N GLN A 190 6.63 -17.68 18.11
CA GLN A 190 6.29 -18.04 19.48
C GLN A 190 7.52 -18.56 20.23
N GLY A 191 7.62 -18.20 21.51
CA GLY A 191 8.74 -18.56 22.38
C GLY A 191 9.59 -17.36 22.77
N ASN A 192 10.29 -17.49 23.90
CA ASN A 192 11.08 -16.39 24.46
C ASN A 192 12.19 -15.96 23.48
N PHE A 193 12.28 -14.66 23.24
CA PHE A 193 13.30 -14.01 22.42
C PHE A 193 13.40 -14.55 20.99
N CYS A 194 12.32 -15.18 20.48
CA CYS A 194 12.33 -15.81 19.16
C CYS A 194 12.50 -14.81 18.01
N ASN A 195 12.24 -13.52 18.25
CA ASN A 195 12.39 -12.42 17.29
C ASN A 195 13.81 -11.83 17.27
N THR A 196 14.82 -12.63 17.64
CA THR A 196 16.23 -12.25 17.51
C THR A 196 16.59 -11.99 16.03
N ALA A 197 17.51 -11.06 15.80
CA ALA A 197 18.05 -10.89 14.44
C ALA A 197 18.91 -12.11 14.08
N PRO A 198 18.96 -12.53 12.81
CA PRO A 198 19.87 -13.59 12.39
C PRO A 198 21.32 -13.20 12.70
N THR A 199 22.08 -14.10 13.32
CA THR A 199 23.49 -13.86 13.70
C THR A 199 24.42 -13.64 12.49
N ASP A 200 23.96 -14.01 11.30
CA ASP A 200 24.64 -13.88 10.01
C ASP A 200 24.14 -12.67 9.19
N ALA A 201 23.20 -11.87 9.71
CA ALA A 201 22.82 -10.62 9.06
C ALA A 201 23.98 -9.59 9.15
N LEU A 202 24.02 -8.66 8.20
CA LEU A 202 25.06 -7.62 8.16
C LEU A 202 24.89 -6.58 9.27
N LYS A 203 26.01 -6.07 9.78
CA LYS A 203 26.04 -4.82 10.56
C LYS A 203 26.29 -3.65 9.63
N CYS A 204 25.55 -2.57 9.76
CA CYS A 204 25.70 -1.39 8.90
C CYS A 204 25.78 -0.11 9.71
N TYR A 205 26.37 0.93 9.12
CA TYR A 205 26.23 2.26 9.69
C TYR A 205 24.83 2.82 9.42
N GLN A 206 24.25 3.48 10.41
CA GLN A 206 22.98 4.18 10.34
C GLN A 206 23.19 5.67 10.63
N CYS A 207 22.51 6.51 9.84
CA CYS A 207 22.47 7.96 10.05
C CYS A 207 21.37 8.58 9.18
N SER A 208 20.77 9.67 9.65
CA SER A 208 19.83 10.50 8.89
C SER A 208 20.13 11.98 9.12
N THR A 209 20.40 12.72 8.05
CA THR A 209 20.67 14.17 8.12
C THR A 209 20.14 14.89 6.89
N SER A 210 19.66 16.12 7.09
CA SER A 210 19.37 17.07 6.00
C SER A 210 20.58 17.93 5.60
N ASN A 211 21.69 17.82 6.34
CA ASN A 211 22.92 18.59 6.08
C ASN A 211 23.91 17.75 5.26
N PRO A 212 24.38 18.24 4.10
CA PRO A 212 25.44 17.58 3.34
C PRO A 212 26.68 17.33 4.20
N GLY A 213 27.18 16.09 4.22
CA GLY A 213 28.35 15.72 5.03
C GLY A 213 28.02 15.31 6.47
N GLY A 214 26.79 15.54 6.94
CA GLY A 214 26.42 15.31 8.35
C GLY A 214 26.45 13.85 8.81
N CYS A 215 26.49 12.90 7.87
CA CYS A 215 26.60 11.46 8.17
C CYS A 215 28.03 10.90 8.12
N THR A 216 29.06 11.76 8.11
CA THR A 216 30.46 11.31 8.18
C THR A 216 30.84 10.90 9.60
N ASP A 217 30.53 11.76 10.57
CA ASP A 217 31.00 11.61 11.96
C ASP A 217 29.90 11.14 12.93
N LYS A 218 28.63 11.19 12.54
CA LYS A 218 27.46 10.86 13.38
C LYS A 218 26.81 9.52 13.02
N LYS A 219 27.62 8.48 12.82
CA LYS A 219 27.14 7.16 12.40
C LYS A 219 27.00 6.22 13.61
N GLU A 220 25.84 5.61 13.73
CA GLU A 220 25.57 4.53 14.70
C GLU A 220 25.70 3.17 13.99
N GLU A 221 25.90 2.10 14.75
CA GLU A 221 25.95 0.74 14.21
C GLU A 221 24.62 0.05 14.43
N VAL A 222 24.06 -0.54 13.38
CA VAL A 222 22.78 -1.26 13.44
C VAL A 222 22.92 -2.64 12.83
N GLN A 223 22.27 -3.63 13.44
CA GLN A 223 22.13 -4.97 12.88
C GLN A 223 21.00 -4.97 11.85
N CYS A 224 21.26 -5.45 10.64
CA CYS A 224 20.21 -5.54 9.62
C CYS A 224 19.11 -6.54 10.01
N PRO A 225 17.86 -6.29 9.57
CA PRO A 225 16.71 -7.09 10.00
C PRO A 225 16.81 -8.57 9.59
N ASP A 226 17.37 -8.83 8.40
CA ASP A 226 17.53 -10.15 7.84
C ASP A 226 18.68 -10.18 6.81
N LYS A 227 19.00 -11.37 6.30
CA LYS A 227 20.04 -11.61 5.30
C LYS A 227 19.77 -11.06 3.89
N ASN A 228 18.54 -10.60 3.60
CA ASN A 228 18.19 -10.01 2.31
C ASN A 228 18.46 -8.49 2.29
N HIS A 229 18.94 -7.93 3.40
CA HIS A 229 19.34 -6.54 3.49
C HIS A 229 20.83 -6.37 3.21
N GLN A 230 21.18 -5.23 2.61
CA GLN A 230 22.55 -4.78 2.38
C GLN A 230 22.77 -3.46 3.09
N CYS A 231 24.03 -3.16 3.42
CA CYS A 231 24.39 -1.83 3.89
C CYS A 231 24.29 -0.86 2.74
N ALA A 232 23.66 0.29 2.96
CA ALA A 232 23.54 1.33 1.96
C ALA A 232 23.92 2.71 2.47
N SER A 233 24.48 3.50 1.57
CA SER A 233 24.42 4.95 1.64
C SER A 233 23.38 5.43 0.65
N VAL A 234 22.61 6.44 1.03
CA VAL A 234 21.53 7.00 0.23
C VAL A 234 21.73 8.50 0.09
N TYR A 235 21.63 8.98 -1.14
CA TYR A 235 21.55 10.39 -1.46
C TYR A 235 20.19 10.68 -2.09
N LYS A 236 19.43 11.57 -1.47
CA LYS A 236 18.14 12.04 -1.97
C LYS A 236 18.17 13.57 -2.05
N LYS A 237 17.72 14.12 -3.17
CA LYS A 237 17.58 15.58 -3.36
C LYS A 237 16.60 15.87 -4.50
N ASP A 238 15.61 16.70 -4.25
CA ASP A 238 14.69 17.22 -5.26
C ASP A 238 15.10 18.65 -5.60
N LYS A 239 15.65 18.87 -6.79
CA LYS A 239 16.11 20.17 -7.28
C LYS A 239 15.04 20.82 -8.15
N TYR A 240 14.63 22.03 -7.77
CA TYR A 240 13.74 22.90 -8.53
C TYR A 240 14.53 24.12 -9.03
N PRO A 241 13.98 24.95 -9.94
CA PRO A 241 14.72 26.05 -10.52
C PRO A 241 15.07 27.14 -9.50
N THR A 242 14.31 27.23 -8.41
CA THR A 242 14.42 28.30 -7.40
C THR A 242 14.75 27.81 -5.99
N PHE A 243 14.64 26.51 -5.71
CA PHE A 243 14.92 25.93 -4.39
C PHE A 243 15.21 24.44 -4.47
N ASP A 244 15.77 23.89 -3.40
CA ASP A 244 15.97 22.45 -3.23
C ASP A 244 15.01 21.92 -2.13
N LEU A 245 14.48 20.72 -2.31
CA LEU A 245 13.71 19.95 -1.33
C LEU A 245 14.38 18.62 -1.03
N PHE A 246 14.06 18.05 0.13
CA PHE A 246 14.45 16.70 0.52
C PHE A 246 15.93 16.37 0.33
N ASN A 247 16.83 17.33 0.57
CA ASN A 247 18.27 17.14 0.52
C ASN A 247 18.69 16.32 1.75
N TYR A 248 18.75 15.00 1.60
CA TYR A 248 19.08 14.07 2.67
C TYR A 248 20.24 13.17 2.29
N GLN A 249 21.09 12.92 3.27
CA GLN A 249 22.03 11.81 3.26
C GLN A 249 21.59 10.82 4.33
N LEU A 250 21.39 9.56 3.93
CA LEU A 250 20.99 8.49 4.84
C LEU A 250 22.00 7.35 4.76
N LYS A 251 22.15 6.63 5.86
CA LYS A 251 22.86 5.36 5.94
C LYS A 251 21.98 4.36 6.67
N GLY A 252 22.06 3.08 6.31
CA GLY A 252 21.39 2.01 7.04
C GLY A 252 21.26 0.75 6.20
N CYS A 253 20.34 -0.11 6.60
CA CYS A 253 20.00 -1.33 5.89
C CYS A 253 18.91 -1.07 4.85
N VAL A 254 19.06 -1.63 3.65
CA VAL A 254 18.04 -1.62 2.60
C VAL A 254 17.86 -3.01 2.02
N PRO A 255 16.65 -3.39 1.58
CA PRO A 255 16.46 -4.59 0.78
C PRO A 255 17.37 -4.56 -0.45
N SER A 256 18.05 -5.67 -0.76
CA SER A 256 19.02 -5.76 -1.86
C SER A 256 18.46 -5.36 -3.23
N GLU A 257 17.14 -5.47 -3.41
CA GLU A 257 16.41 -5.09 -4.63
C GLU A 257 16.29 -3.57 -4.84
N LEU A 258 16.54 -2.76 -3.82
CA LEU A 258 16.50 -1.29 -3.88
C LEU A 258 17.87 -0.67 -4.14
N CYS A 259 18.88 -1.48 -4.41
CA CYS A 259 20.22 -1.00 -4.74
C CYS A 259 20.27 -0.49 -6.18
N GLY A 260 20.74 0.75 -6.36
CA GLY A 260 20.84 1.37 -7.68
C GLY A 260 20.61 2.87 -7.66
N ASN A 261 20.61 3.46 -8.85
CA ASN A 261 20.33 4.87 -9.05
C ASN A 261 18.97 5.03 -9.72
N PHE A 262 18.04 5.74 -9.07
CA PHE A 262 16.65 5.92 -9.50
C PHE A 262 16.33 7.38 -9.80
N SER A 263 17.34 8.15 -10.23
CA SER A 263 17.21 9.57 -10.43
C SER A 263 16.44 9.89 -11.73
N THR A 264 15.62 10.93 -11.68
CA THR A 264 14.79 11.40 -12.79
C THR A 264 14.95 12.89 -13.05
N ASP A 265 14.77 13.29 -14.30
CA ASP A 265 14.79 14.68 -14.73
C ASP A 265 13.55 14.97 -15.58
N TYR A 266 12.68 15.83 -15.04
CA TYR A 266 11.45 16.30 -15.66
C TYR A 266 11.66 17.64 -16.41
N GLY A 267 12.88 18.18 -16.38
CA GLY A 267 13.29 19.44 -17.00
C GLY A 267 13.18 20.65 -16.07
N ASP A 268 12.03 20.86 -15.43
CA ASP A 268 11.84 21.88 -14.38
C ASP A 268 11.99 21.32 -12.97
N LYS A 269 12.05 19.99 -12.82
CA LYS A 269 12.32 19.31 -11.58
C LYS A 269 13.31 18.17 -11.83
N LYS A 270 14.37 18.09 -11.03
CA LYS A 270 15.34 16.99 -11.07
C LYS A 270 15.37 16.29 -9.72
N MET A 271 15.08 14.99 -9.70
CA MET A 271 15.06 14.18 -8.49
C MET A 271 16.26 13.25 -8.49
N PHE A 272 17.17 13.45 -7.56
CA PHE A 272 18.26 12.54 -7.29
C PHE A 272 17.84 11.52 -6.23
N LYS A 273 18.00 10.25 -6.55
CA LYS A 273 17.77 9.14 -5.62
C LYS A 273 18.79 8.04 -5.91
N MET A 274 19.90 8.06 -5.18
CA MET A 274 21.01 7.13 -5.36
C MET A 274 21.14 6.26 -4.12
N ILE A 275 21.17 4.95 -4.30
CA ILE A 275 21.27 3.97 -3.23
C ILE A 275 22.47 3.08 -3.55
N GLN A 276 23.62 3.41 -2.96
CA GLN A 276 24.84 2.64 -3.13
C GLN A 276 24.92 1.59 -2.03
N CYS A 277 24.83 0.32 -2.44
CA CYS A 277 24.88 -0.81 -1.52
C CYS A 277 26.25 -1.49 -1.50
N CYS A 278 26.51 -2.23 -0.42
CA CYS A 278 27.68 -3.08 -0.26
C CYS A 278 27.37 -4.24 0.71
N ASN A 279 28.17 -5.32 0.61
CA ASN A 279 27.85 -6.64 1.17
C ASN A 279 28.85 -7.13 2.23
N SER A 280 29.37 -6.23 3.05
CA SER A 280 30.20 -6.59 4.19
C SER A 280 29.88 -5.70 5.38
N ASP A 281 30.22 -6.15 6.58
CA ASP A 281 29.93 -5.36 7.78
C ASP A 281 30.55 -3.96 7.67
N LEU A 282 29.73 -2.96 8.03
CA LEU A 282 30.08 -1.55 8.16
C LEU A 282 30.68 -0.94 6.88
N CYS A 283 30.39 -1.53 5.72
CA CYS A 283 30.98 -1.12 4.43
C CYS A 283 30.46 0.21 3.91
N ASN A 284 29.31 0.68 4.39
CA ASN A 284 28.67 1.92 3.94
C ASN A 284 29.27 3.16 4.63
N GLY A 285 30.58 3.19 4.90
CA GLY A 285 31.25 4.30 5.56
C GLY A 285 31.40 5.55 4.69
N GLN A 286 31.50 5.39 3.37
CA GLN A 286 31.71 6.50 2.44
C GLN A 286 30.42 7.29 2.16
N LEU A 287 30.53 8.58 1.89
CA LEU A 287 29.40 9.40 1.46
C LEU A 287 29.18 9.32 -0.05
N ILE A 288 27.93 9.50 -0.45
CA ILE A 288 27.56 9.72 -1.84
C ILE A 288 27.46 11.24 -2.05
N SER A 289 28.14 11.73 -3.06
CA SER A 289 28.07 13.13 -3.49
C SER A 289 26.98 13.34 -4.55
N GLU A 290 26.56 14.60 -4.72
CA GLU A 290 25.73 14.99 -5.87
C GLU A 290 26.45 14.57 -7.17
N PRO A 291 25.77 13.89 -8.11
CA PRO A 291 26.38 13.49 -9.37
C PRO A 291 26.60 14.70 -10.27
N GLU A 292 27.66 14.65 -11.09
CA GLU A 292 27.95 15.72 -12.04
C GLU A 292 26.84 15.88 -13.08
N SER A 293 26.43 17.13 -13.30
CA SER A 293 25.32 17.50 -14.18
C SER A 293 25.83 17.86 -15.58
N VAL A 294 26.52 16.91 -16.23
CA VAL A 294 27.10 17.13 -17.57
C VAL A 294 26.18 16.54 -18.64
N PRO A 295 25.85 17.27 -19.73
CA PRO A 295 25.06 16.74 -20.83
C PRO A 295 25.67 15.46 -21.42
N ASN A 296 24.88 14.39 -21.50
CA ASN A 296 25.34 13.07 -21.94
C ASN A 296 25.04 12.77 -23.42
N GLY A 297 24.55 13.76 -24.17
CA GLY A 297 24.20 13.63 -25.59
C GLY A 297 22.85 12.94 -25.87
N LYS A 298 22.14 12.45 -24.85
CA LYS A 298 20.76 11.96 -24.99
C LYS A 298 19.76 13.09 -24.92
N THR A 299 18.66 12.93 -25.64
CA THR A 299 17.53 13.85 -25.58
C THR A 299 16.22 13.11 -25.40
N CYS A 300 15.33 13.62 -24.56
CA CYS A 300 13.99 13.07 -24.35
C CYS A 300 12.95 14.18 -24.48
N CYS A 301 11.73 13.83 -24.88
CA CYS A 301 10.68 14.85 -24.99
C CYS A 301 9.93 15.06 -23.67
N LEU A 302 9.47 16.30 -23.45
CA LEU A 302 8.74 16.73 -22.26
C LEU A 302 7.28 17.04 -22.57
N GLY A 303 6.42 16.80 -21.59
CA GLY A 303 4.99 17.07 -21.64
C GLY A 303 4.21 16.11 -22.55
N LYS A 304 2.88 16.10 -22.38
CA LYS A 304 1.97 15.16 -23.08
C LYS A 304 2.16 15.15 -24.60
N LYS A 305 2.32 16.33 -25.21
CA LYS A 305 2.48 16.49 -26.67
C LYS A 305 3.93 16.49 -27.15
N CYS A 306 4.91 16.32 -26.28
CA CYS A 306 6.34 16.40 -26.64
C CYS A 306 6.71 17.73 -27.32
N SER A 307 6.22 18.85 -26.77
CA SER A 307 6.45 20.20 -27.30
C SER A 307 7.82 20.77 -26.96
N ARG A 308 8.52 20.18 -25.98
CA ARG A 308 9.88 20.57 -25.58
C ARG A 308 10.79 19.34 -25.60
N THR A 309 12.07 19.59 -25.84
CA THR A 309 13.13 18.58 -25.78
C THR A 309 14.04 18.87 -24.60
N LEU A 310 14.23 17.88 -23.74
CA LEU A 310 15.19 17.89 -22.64
C LEU A 310 16.50 17.30 -23.12
N LYS A 311 17.61 17.97 -22.82
CA LYS A 311 18.96 17.39 -22.93
C LYS A 311 19.24 16.66 -21.62
N CYS A 312 19.47 15.36 -21.69
CA CYS A 312 19.73 14.57 -20.51
C CYS A 312 21.16 14.78 -20.00
N GLU A 313 21.35 14.59 -18.70
CA GLU A 313 22.62 14.85 -18.02
C GLU A 313 23.04 13.66 -17.16
N GLY A 314 24.35 13.53 -16.95
CA GLY A 314 24.94 12.45 -16.17
C GLY A 314 24.54 11.07 -16.71
N ASN A 315 24.16 10.16 -15.82
CA ASN A 315 23.76 8.80 -16.16
C ASN A 315 22.25 8.62 -16.42
N MET A 316 21.48 9.70 -16.49
CA MET A 316 20.05 9.65 -16.85
C MET A 316 19.90 9.48 -18.37
N ASP A 317 20.28 8.33 -18.90
CA ASP A 317 20.43 8.08 -20.34
C ASP A 317 19.21 7.41 -21.00
N GLN A 318 18.15 7.14 -20.24
CA GLN A 318 16.88 6.58 -20.71
C GLN A 318 15.81 7.66 -20.81
N CYS A 319 14.88 7.53 -21.75
CA CYS A 319 13.66 8.34 -21.72
C CYS A 319 12.55 7.60 -21.00
N PHE A 320 11.74 8.32 -20.23
CA PHE A 320 10.59 7.74 -19.54
C PHE A 320 9.28 8.46 -19.82
N THR A 321 8.20 7.76 -19.53
CA THR A 321 6.83 8.28 -19.46
C THR A 321 6.16 7.66 -18.24
N THR A 322 5.47 8.48 -17.45
CA THR A 322 4.70 8.04 -16.28
C THR A 322 3.38 8.79 -16.23
N THR A 323 2.36 8.16 -15.64
CA THR A 323 1.06 8.79 -15.37
C THR A 323 0.97 9.08 -13.88
N THR A 324 0.84 10.35 -13.53
CA THR A 324 0.64 10.80 -12.15
C THR A 324 -0.83 11.13 -11.93
N ALA A 325 -1.42 10.63 -10.85
CA ALA A 325 -2.75 11.02 -10.42
C ALA A 325 -2.61 11.90 -9.19
N VAL A 326 -2.92 13.20 -9.31
CA VAL A 326 -2.96 14.12 -8.17
C VAL A 326 -4.37 14.64 -8.06
N LEU A 327 -5.04 14.37 -6.94
CA LEU A 327 -6.41 14.86 -6.66
C LEU A 327 -7.40 14.58 -7.81
N SER A 328 -7.34 13.37 -8.38
CA SER A 328 -8.20 12.92 -9.49
C SER A 328 -7.93 13.56 -10.86
N LEU A 329 -6.83 14.31 -11.02
CA LEU A 329 -6.31 14.75 -12.32
C LEU A 329 -5.19 13.81 -12.77
N GLU A 330 -5.37 13.12 -13.89
CA GLU A 330 -4.31 12.33 -14.53
C GLU A 330 -3.40 13.23 -15.39
N GLY A 331 -2.15 13.38 -14.96
CA GLY A 331 -1.07 14.02 -15.69
C GLY A 331 -0.15 12.99 -16.36
N ILE A 332 0.33 13.30 -17.57
CA ILE A 332 1.41 12.52 -18.21
C ILE A 332 2.70 13.30 -18.05
N GLU A 333 3.64 12.72 -17.34
CA GLU A 333 4.98 13.24 -17.15
C GLU A 333 5.98 12.45 -17.98
N LYS A 334 6.99 13.15 -18.50
CA LYS A 334 8.03 12.60 -19.37
C LYS A 334 9.35 13.28 -19.05
N GLY A 335 10.45 12.58 -19.32
CA GLY A 335 11.77 13.12 -19.03
C GLY A 335 12.88 12.12 -19.26
N CYS A 336 14.03 12.39 -18.66
CA CYS A 336 15.20 11.51 -18.64
C CYS A 336 15.26 10.76 -17.30
N THR A 337 15.71 9.51 -17.32
CA THR A 337 15.90 8.70 -16.11
C THR A 337 17.09 7.79 -16.27
N THR A 338 17.57 7.25 -15.16
CA THR A 338 18.61 6.22 -15.12
C THR A 338 18.08 4.84 -15.53
N LYS A 339 18.99 3.97 -15.98
CA LYS A 339 18.70 2.57 -16.35
C LYS A 339 18.08 1.75 -15.21
N ASP A 340 18.56 1.91 -13.98
CA ASP A 340 18.06 1.10 -12.85
C ASP A 340 16.59 1.43 -12.53
N HIS A 341 16.17 2.69 -12.71
CA HIS A 341 14.77 3.07 -12.58
C HIS A 341 13.87 2.33 -13.58
N CYS A 342 14.34 2.16 -14.81
CA CYS A 342 13.61 1.43 -15.83
C CYS A 342 13.51 -0.06 -15.52
N ALA A 343 14.60 -0.64 -15.00
CA ALA A 343 14.71 -2.06 -14.64
C ALA A 343 13.97 -2.44 -13.34
N LEU A 344 13.58 -1.46 -12.52
CA LEU A 344 12.87 -1.71 -11.27
C LEU A 344 11.55 -2.45 -11.53
N LYS A 345 11.27 -3.52 -10.76
CA LYS A 345 10.02 -4.28 -10.91
C LYS A 345 8.81 -3.41 -10.59
N THR A 346 7.70 -3.67 -11.28
CA THR A 346 6.45 -2.90 -11.18
C THR A 346 5.92 -2.80 -9.75
N GLU A 347 6.02 -3.88 -8.97
CA GLU A 347 5.64 -3.92 -7.55
C GLU A 347 6.37 -2.87 -6.69
N PHE A 348 7.63 -2.57 -7.01
CA PHE A 348 8.45 -1.57 -6.32
C PHE A 348 8.26 -0.15 -6.85
N LYS A 349 7.92 -0.01 -8.14
CA LYS A 349 7.64 1.29 -8.77
C LYS A 349 6.46 1.98 -8.09
N HIS A 350 5.32 1.30 -7.95
CA HIS A 350 4.17 1.85 -7.24
C HIS A 350 4.49 2.08 -5.76
N LYS A 351 5.15 1.12 -5.11
CA LYS A 351 5.47 1.12 -3.67
C LYS A 351 6.38 2.28 -3.23
N TYR A 352 7.41 2.62 -4.01
CA TYR A 352 8.43 3.61 -3.61
C TYR A 352 8.43 4.89 -4.44
N PHE A 353 7.70 4.92 -5.55
CA PHE A 353 7.69 6.05 -6.50
C PHE A 353 6.26 6.48 -6.88
N GLY A 354 5.22 5.81 -6.36
CA GLY A 354 3.82 6.22 -6.53
C GLY A 354 3.32 6.22 -7.97
N SER A 355 4.08 5.66 -8.93
CA SER A 355 3.72 5.68 -10.34
C SER A 355 4.41 4.58 -11.13
N ASN A 356 3.78 4.13 -12.22
CA ASN A 356 4.35 3.16 -13.14
C ASN A 356 5.11 3.87 -14.27
N VAL A 357 6.39 3.57 -14.38
CA VAL A 357 7.29 4.19 -15.35
C VAL A 357 7.51 3.24 -16.54
N THR A 358 7.18 3.72 -17.74
CA THR A 358 7.54 3.10 -19.02
C THR A 358 8.80 3.78 -19.55
N CYS A 359 9.81 2.99 -19.93
CA CYS A 359 11.05 3.51 -20.48
C CYS A 359 11.30 3.07 -21.91
N CYS A 360 12.16 3.81 -22.60
CA CYS A 360 12.70 3.45 -23.90
C CYS A 360 14.13 3.97 -24.06
N GLN A 361 14.87 3.30 -24.95
CA GLN A 361 16.23 3.68 -25.31
C GLN A 361 16.26 4.37 -26.67
N GLY A 362 16.94 5.50 -26.76
CA GLY A 362 17.07 6.29 -27.99
C GLY A 362 16.59 7.73 -27.83
N ASN A 363 17.03 8.60 -28.73
CA ASN A 363 16.68 10.02 -28.65
C ASN A 363 15.19 10.22 -28.94
N ASN A 364 14.49 10.91 -28.03
CA ASN A 364 13.07 11.24 -28.11
C ASN A 364 12.17 10.02 -28.35
N CYS A 365 12.59 8.83 -27.93
CA CYS A 365 11.83 7.59 -28.12
C CYS A 365 10.49 7.59 -27.37
N ASN A 366 10.31 8.48 -26.39
CA ASN A 366 9.10 8.65 -25.60
C ASN A 366 8.07 9.59 -26.28
N GLN A 367 8.24 9.90 -27.56
CA GLN A 367 7.26 10.62 -28.35
C GLN A 367 5.94 9.82 -28.51
N PRO A 368 4.77 10.47 -28.53
CA PRO A 368 3.52 9.79 -28.81
C PRO A 368 3.59 9.17 -30.21
N LYS A 369 3.25 7.89 -30.33
CA LYS A 369 3.09 7.27 -31.65
C LYS A 369 1.88 7.93 -32.34
N ILE A 370 2.11 8.60 -33.47
CA ILE A 370 1.02 9.13 -34.30
C ILE A 370 0.42 7.92 -35.02
N THR A 371 -0.76 7.47 -34.60
CA THR A 371 -1.56 6.56 -35.42
C THR A 371 -2.11 7.37 -36.59
N PRO A 372 -1.77 7.07 -37.85
CA PRO A 372 -2.40 7.74 -38.98
C PRO A 372 -3.88 7.42 -38.97
N THR A 373 -4.72 8.41 -38.66
CA THR A 373 -6.16 8.36 -38.93
C THR A 373 -6.33 8.18 -40.44
N VAL A 374 -6.58 6.95 -40.87
CA VAL A 374 -7.15 6.69 -42.20
C VAL A 374 -8.51 7.36 -42.20
N LYS A 375 -8.62 8.51 -42.86
CA LYS A 375 -9.93 9.05 -43.23
C LYS A 375 -10.55 8.04 -44.18
N SER A 376 -11.44 7.19 -43.64
CA SER A 376 -12.35 6.41 -44.48
C SER A 376 -13.27 7.39 -45.17
N SER A 377 -12.94 7.74 -46.42
CA SER A 377 -13.88 8.39 -47.33
C SER A 377 -15.07 7.44 -47.49
N ALA A 378 -16.20 7.78 -46.88
CA ALA A 378 -17.45 7.08 -47.11
C ALA A 378 -17.84 7.26 -48.59
N ILE A 379 -17.65 6.22 -49.39
CA ILE A 379 -18.30 6.11 -50.70
C ILE A 379 -19.73 5.67 -50.40
N THR A 380 -20.66 6.62 -50.50
CA THR A 380 -22.10 6.37 -50.41
C THR A 380 -22.53 5.57 -51.64
N ALA A 381 -22.59 4.24 -51.51
CA ALA A 381 -23.25 3.40 -52.51
C ALA A 381 -24.73 3.27 -52.14
N THR A 382 -25.58 3.97 -52.90
CA THR A 382 -27.03 3.79 -52.91
C THR A 382 -27.37 2.37 -53.35
N ALA A 383 -28.13 1.63 -52.53
CA ALA A 383 -28.76 0.39 -52.95
C ALA A 383 -30.26 0.41 -52.59
N SER A 384 -31.04 0.25 -53.65
CA SER A 384 -32.49 0.21 -53.75
C SER A 384 -33.14 -0.93 -52.96
N THR A 385 -34.35 -0.66 -52.47
CA THR A 385 -35.29 -1.57 -51.80
C THR A 385 -35.81 -2.67 -52.73
N SER A 386 -35.83 -3.94 -52.29
CA SER A 386 -37.05 -4.79 -52.20
C SER A 386 -36.80 -6.30 -51.93
N ILE A 387 -37.56 -6.83 -50.96
CA ILE A 387 -38.34 -8.09 -50.96
C ILE A 387 -37.64 -9.48 -50.77
N PHE A 388 -37.98 -10.07 -49.60
CA PHE A 388 -38.33 -11.47 -49.25
C PHE A 388 -37.32 -12.66 -49.23
N ALA A 389 -37.43 -13.37 -48.09
CA ALA A 389 -37.38 -14.82 -47.85
C ALA A 389 -36.02 -15.55 -47.72
N GLY A 390 -35.86 -16.28 -46.61
CA GLY A 390 -34.83 -17.32 -46.47
C GLY A 390 -34.52 -17.74 -45.03
N LEU A 391 -35.12 -18.85 -44.59
CA LEU A 391 -34.99 -19.56 -43.31
C LEU A 391 -33.60 -20.23 -43.10
N LEU A 392 -33.31 -20.61 -41.84
CA LEU A 392 -32.41 -21.70 -41.31
C LEU A 392 -31.30 -21.17 -40.38
N ILE A 393 -31.45 -21.22 -39.05
CA ILE A 393 -31.15 -22.35 -38.13
C ILE A 393 -29.74 -22.94 -38.34
N PHE A 394 -28.84 -22.71 -37.38
CA PHE A 394 -28.13 -23.79 -36.66
C PHE A 394 -27.45 -23.25 -35.39
N LEU A 395 -27.94 -23.71 -34.24
CA LEU A 395 -27.24 -23.80 -32.94
C LEU A 395 -26.08 -24.78 -33.05
N VAL A 396 -24.92 -24.50 -32.46
CA VAL A 396 -24.17 -25.47 -31.61
C VAL A 396 -23.34 -24.70 -30.57
N LEU A 397 -23.58 -25.06 -29.31
CA LEU A 397 -22.85 -24.73 -28.08
C LEU A 397 -21.71 -25.74 -27.83
N PHE A 398 -20.92 -25.44 -26.79
CA PHE A 398 -19.93 -26.27 -26.06
C PHE A 398 -18.48 -26.14 -26.56
N SER A 399 -17.51 -25.77 -25.72
CA SER A 399 -17.40 -25.90 -24.24
C SER A 399 -16.94 -24.63 -23.55
#